data_AF-A0A2M9B840-F1
#
_entry.id   AF-A0A2M9B840-F1
#
_cell.length_a   1.000
_cell.length_b   1.000
_cell.length_c   1.000
_cell.angle_alpha   90.00
_cell.angle_beta   90.00
_cell.angle_gamma   90.00
#
_symmetry.space_group_name_H-M   'P 1'
#
loop_
_entity.id
_entity.type
_entity.pdbx_description
1 polymer ?
#
loop_
_entity_poly.entity_id
_entity_poly.type
_entity_poly.pdbx_seq_one_letter_code
_entity_poly.pdbx_strand_id
1 'polypeptide(L)'
;MSSGAAPGLMRTRLFDGWSWGTAMETMLLIGTRKGMWIGRSPDRREWTLTGPHFPMTAVYAACIDTREPGPRLLAGTMNEHFGPQVSWSDDLGETWSSTPEGGIRFPEDTETALEQVWQLTPGTEPGVVWAGTQPSALFRSDDRGETYEIVRALWDHPHRPEWGAGYGGQAIHTIVPDPKDPDAMLVAMSTGGVYRTADAGASWAPSNKGIKAYFFPDPWPEFGQCVHKVAAHPDKPERFYAQNHHGVYRSDDGGDTWTSIADGLPSDFGFPIVVHPSNPDTVYVFPLVADSDRMPPDAKARVWRSDDAGETWRELSDGLPEPFYAAVMRDAFRADDGPAHGLPAGLYLGARDGTVYASADEGATWSQVASHLPDVMSVRAAVLP
;
A
#
# COMPACT_ATOMS: atom_id res chain seq x y z
N MET A 1 -68.35 -55.28 -5.43
CA MET A 1 -67.74 -55.55 -4.12
C MET A 1 -66.27 -55.24 -4.24
N SER A 2 -65.79 -54.33 -3.41
CA SER A 2 -64.50 -53.64 -3.48
C SER A 2 -63.30 -54.55 -3.20
N SER A 3 -62.25 -54.47 -4.02
CA SER A 3 -60.89 -54.83 -3.65
C SER A 3 -60.15 -53.57 -3.19
N GLY A 4 -59.70 -53.58 -1.93
CA GLY A 4 -58.89 -52.50 -1.34
C GLY A 4 -57.41 -52.72 -1.63
N ALA A 5 -56.75 -51.69 -2.16
CA ALA A 5 -55.29 -51.58 -2.23
C ALA A 5 -54.82 -50.50 -1.24
N ALA A 6 -53.76 -50.82 -0.49
CA ALA A 6 -53.14 -49.95 0.50
C ALA A 6 -52.36 -48.78 -0.17
N PRO A 7 -52.26 -47.59 0.46
CA PRO A 7 -51.39 -46.54 -0.03
C PRO A 7 -49.96 -46.71 0.49
N GLY A 8 -48.99 -46.67 -0.42
CA GLY A 8 -47.57 -46.63 -0.13
C GLY A 8 -47.13 -45.26 0.39
N LEU A 9 -46.22 -45.26 1.37
CA LEU A 9 -45.51 -44.07 1.83
C LEU A 9 -44.66 -43.48 0.69
N MET A 10 -45.01 -42.28 0.23
CA MET A 10 -44.08 -41.39 -0.46
C MET A 10 -43.09 -40.84 0.58
N ARG A 11 -41.83 -41.28 0.50
CA ARG A 11 -40.71 -40.58 1.13
C ARG A 11 -40.40 -39.34 0.28
N THR A 12 -40.84 -38.19 0.75
CA THR A 12 -40.36 -36.89 0.27
C THR A 12 -38.88 -36.78 0.62
N ARG A 13 -38.00 -36.78 -0.38
CA ARG A 13 -36.61 -36.32 -0.20
C ARG A 13 -36.67 -34.82 0.03
N LEU A 14 -36.40 -34.39 1.26
CA LEU A 14 -36.04 -33.00 1.54
C LEU A 14 -34.68 -32.79 0.87
N PHE A 15 -34.64 -31.93 -0.15
CA PHE A 15 -33.40 -31.35 -0.62
C PHE A 15 -33.04 -30.26 0.38
N ASP A 16 -32.01 -30.50 1.18
CA ASP A 16 -31.38 -29.47 1.99
C ASP A 16 -30.84 -28.39 1.06
N GLY A 17 -31.44 -27.20 1.12
CA GLY A 17 -30.95 -26.02 0.42
C GLY A 17 -29.64 -25.58 1.04
N TRP A 18 -28.53 -25.95 0.41
CA TRP A 18 -27.26 -25.29 0.63
C TRP A 18 -27.34 -23.92 -0.04
N SER A 19 -27.40 -22.85 0.75
CA SER A 19 -27.07 -21.52 0.26
C SER A 19 -25.57 -21.54 -0.06
N TRP A 20 -25.23 -21.53 -1.34
CA TRP A 20 -23.87 -21.19 -1.76
C TRP A 20 -23.62 -19.76 -1.28
N GLY A 21 -22.86 -19.61 -0.19
CA GLY A 21 -22.20 -18.34 0.07
C GLY A 21 -21.39 -17.99 -1.17
N THR A 22 -21.43 -16.72 -1.57
CA THR A 22 -20.56 -16.19 -2.63
C THR A 22 -19.13 -16.62 -2.32
N ALA A 23 -18.48 -17.30 -3.26
CA ALA A 23 -17.14 -17.84 -3.05
C ALA A 23 -16.16 -16.67 -3.03
N MET A 24 -15.60 -16.39 -1.85
CA MET A 24 -14.63 -15.31 -1.69
C MET A 24 -13.38 -15.57 -2.55
N GLU A 25 -12.91 -14.55 -3.24
CA GLU A 25 -11.71 -14.59 -4.08
C GLU A 25 -10.77 -13.45 -3.69
N THR A 26 -9.47 -13.68 -3.73
CA THR A 26 -8.47 -12.64 -3.55
C THR A 26 -8.12 -12.00 -4.89
N MET A 27 -8.24 -10.68 -4.96
CA MET A 27 -7.70 -9.86 -6.05
C MET A 27 -6.32 -9.32 -5.67
N LEU A 28 -5.39 -9.30 -6.63
CA LEU A 28 -4.06 -8.70 -6.51
C LEU A 28 -3.77 -7.79 -7.70
N LEU A 29 -3.63 -6.49 -7.46
CA LEU A 29 -3.13 -5.54 -8.45
C LEU A 29 -1.59 -5.51 -8.39
N ILE A 30 -0.93 -5.64 -9.54
CA ILE A 30 0.53 -5.65 -9.68
C ILE A 30 0.92 -4.53 -10.64
N GLY A 31 1.26 -3.35 -10.10
CA GLY A 31 1.71 -2.20 -10.87
C GLY A 31 3.21 -2.29 -11.18
N THR A 32 3.58 -2.11 -12.44
CA THR A 32 4.97 -2.22 -12.93
C THR A 32 5.39 -0.99 -13.72
N ARG A 33 6.67 -0.89 -14.11
CA ARG A 33 7.13 0.18 -15.01
C ARG A 33 6.60 0.11 -16.45
N LYS A 34 5.90 -0.96 -16.87
CA LYS A 34 5.37 -1.10 -18.25
C LYS A 34 3.95 -1.66 -18.32
N GLY A 35 3.16 -1.48 -17.27
CA GLY A 35 1.75 -1.83 -17.21
C GLY A 35 1.36 -2.37 -15.85
N MET A 36 0.12 -2.83 -15.75
CA MET A 36 -0.40 -3.50 -14.56
C MET A 36 -0.97 -4.87 -14.91
N TRP A 37 -0.83 -5.81 -13.99
CA TRP A 37 -1.51 -7.10 -14.04
C TRP A 37 -2.51 -7.20 -12.90
N ILE A 38 -3.62 -7.89 -13.15
CA ILE A 38 -4.63 -8.20 -12.14
C ILE A 38 -4.64 -9.71 -11.95
N GLY A 39 -4.24 -10.13 -10.75
CA GLY A 39 -4.30 -11.50 -10.26
C GLY A 39 -5.60 -11.78 -9.55
N ARG A 40 -6.11 -13.00 -9.72
CA ARG A 40 -7.26 -13.55 -9.03
C ARG A 40 -6.92 -14.94 -8.50
N SER A 41 -7.30 -15.22 -7.25
CA SER A 41 -7.00 -16.49 -6.61
C SER A 41 -8.05 -16.87 -5.55
N PRO A 42 -8.59 -18.11 -5.58
CA PRO A 42 -9.52 -18.58 -4.55
C PRO A 42 -8.83 -18.98 -3.25
N ASP A 43 -7.51 -19.25 -3.27
CA ASP A 43 -6.76 -19.82 -2.13
C ASP A 43 -5.45 -19.08 -1.82
N ARG A 44 -5.14 -18.03 -2.58
CA ARG A 44 -3.90 -17.23 -2.56
C ARG A 44 -2.64 -18.02 -2.94
N ARG A 45 -2.78 -19.21 -3.52
CA ARG A 45 -1.69 -20.07 -3.97
C ARG A 45 -1.70 -20.22 -5.48
N GLU A 46 -2.86 -20.51 -6.06
CA GLU A 46 -3.04 -20.63 -7.51
C GLU A 46 -3.63 -19.34 -8.07
N TRP A 47 -2.96 -18.73 -9.03
CA TRP A 47 -3.28 -17.40 -9.53
C TRP A 47 -3.58 -17.40 -11.03
N THR A 48 -4.66 -16.72 -11.41
CA THR A 48 -4.92 -16.34 -12.81
C THR A 48 -4.62 -14.87 -12.99
N LEU A 49 -3.81 -14.52 -13.99
CA LEU A 49 -3.41 -13.14 -14.28
C LEU A 49 -4.04 -12.65 -15.58
N THR A 50 -4.52 -11.41 -15.56
CA THR A 50 -4.90 -10.64 -16.76
C THR A 50 -3.99 -9.44 -16.93
N GLY A 51 -3.67 -9.07 -18.17
CA GLY A 51 -2.83 -7.93 -18.50
C GLY A 51 -1.94 -8.15 -19.74
N PRO A 52 -1.04 -7.20 -20.07
CA PRO A 52 -0.87 -5.94 -19.36
C PRO A 52 -2.07 -5.00 -19.59
N HIS A 53 -2.62 -4.49 -18.50
CA HIS A 53 -3.41 -3.26 -18.49
C HIS A 53 -2.45 -2.08 -18.61
N PHE A 54 -2.85 -1.02 -19.30
CA PHE A 54 -1.99 0.16 -19.56
C PHE A 54 -0.63 -0.20 -20.20
N PRO A 55 -0.60 -0.81 -21.40
CA PRO A 55 0.65 -1.22 -22.03
C PRO A 55 1.60 -0.02 -22.21
N MET A 56 2.90 -0.23 -21.94
CA MET A 56 3.94 0.80 -22.02
C MET A 56 3.70 2.03 -21.13
N THR A 57 2.93 1.86 -20.06
CA THR A 57 2.64 2.92 -19.07
C THR A 57 2.99 2.40 -17.69
N ALA A 58 3.78 3.16 -16.93
CA ALA A 58 4.16 2.76 -15.59
C ALA A 58 2.99 2.95 -14.62
N VAL A 59 2.83 2.04 -13.65
CA VAL A 59 1.78 2.09 -12.62
C VAL A 59 2.45 2.06 -11.26
N TYR A 60 2.57 3.24 -10.65
CA TYR A 60 3.29 3.43 -9.39
C TYR A 60 2.40 3.41 -8.16
N ALA A 61 1.12 3.75 -8.35
CA ALA A 61 0.10 3.68 -7.31
C ALA A 61 -1.05 2.81 -7.80
N ALA A 62 -1.50 1.91 -6.95
CA ALA A 62 -2.74 1.17 -7.13
C ALA A 62 -3.56 1.26 -5.84
N CYS A 63 -4.88 1.13 -5.96
CA CYS A 63 -5.81 1.08 -4.84
C CYS A 63 -7.00 0.20 -5.19
N ILE A 64 -7.50 -0.54 -4.19
CA ILE A 64 -8.77 -1.25 -4.23
C ILE A 64 -9.62 -0.60 -3.14
N ASP A 65 -10.61 0.19 -3.52
CA ASP A 65 -11.54 0.83 -2.58
C ASP A 65 -12.76 -0.06 -2.40
N THR A 66 -12.88 -0.68 -1.23
CA THR A 66 -13.95 -1.61 -0.86
C THR A 66 -14.97 -1.01 0.10
N ARG A 67 -14.90 0.31 0.37
CA ARG A 67 -15.78 0.97 1.36
C ARG A 67 -17.26 1.02 0.94
N GLU A 68 -17.53 1.04 -0.36
CA GLU A 68 -18.88 1.09 -0.92
C GLU A 68 -19.27 -0.25 -1.59
N PRO A 69 -20.57 -0.58 -1.69
CA PRO A 69 -21.04 -1.68 -2.53
C PRO A 69 -20.64 -1.45 -3.98
N GLY A 70 -19.79 -2.32 -4.53
CA GLY A 70 -19.17 -2.13 -5.86
C GLY A 70 -17.77 -1.54 -5.72
N PRO A 71 -16.75 -2.40 -5.47
CA PRO A 71 -15.37 -1.94 -5.30
C PRO A 71 -14.87 -1.17 -6.52
N ARG A 72 -14.17 -0.05 -6.28
CA ARG A 72 -13.49 0.71 -7.33
C ARG A 72 -12.00 0.44 -7.29
N LEU A 73 -11.43 0.16 -8.46
CA LEU A 73 -9.98 0.10 -8.63
C LEU A 73 -9.48 1.47 -9.09
N LEU A 74 -8.36 1.92 -8.56
CA LEU A 74 -7.68 3.13 -9.01
C LEU A 74 -6.21 2.81 -9.35
N ALA A 75 -5.70 3.45 -10.40
CA ALA A 75 -4.32 3.33 -10.85
C ALA A 75 -3.72 4.72 -11.13
N GLY A 76 -2.61 5.03 -10.47
CA GLY A 76 -1.76 6.18 -10.77
C GLY A 76 -0.80 5.78 -11.88
N THR A 77 -1.08 6.23 -13.10
CA THR A 77 -0.36 5.87 -14.32
C THR A 77 0.61 6.97 -14.71
N MET A 78 1.73 6.59 -15.33
CA MET A 78 2.71 7.51 -15.91
C MET A 78 3.13 7.02 -17.29
N ASN A 79 2.70 7.74 -18.31
CA ASN A 79 3.09 7.49 -19.69
C ASN A 79 4.18 8.49 -20.10
N GLU A 80 5.30 8.02 -20.63
CA GLU A 80 6.42 8.90 -21.01
C GLU A 80 6.08 9.89 -22.13
N HIS A 81 5.02 9.63 -22.90
CA HIS A 81 4.57 10.50 -23.99
C HIS A 81 3.38 11.39 -23.60
N PHE A 82 2.42 10.85 -22.85
CA PHE A 82 1.16 11.54 -22.51
C PHE A 82 1.12 12.08 -21.08
N GLY A 83 2.15 11.82 -20.28
CA GLY A 83 2.25 12.27 -18.90
C GLY A 83 1.48 11.40 -17.89
N PRO A 84 1.41 11.86 -16.64
CA PRO A 84 0.75 11.14 -15.55
C PRO A 84 -0.77 11.32 -15.54
N GLN A 85 -1.49 10.29 -15.12
CA GLN A 85 -2.95 10.31 -14.94
C GLN A 85 -3.38 9.45 -13.75
N VAL A 86 -4.63 9.66 -13.31
CA VAL A 86 -5.36 8.68 -12.51
C VAL A 86 -6.39 8.02 -13.41
N SER A 87 -6.43 6.70 -13.40
CA SER A 87 -7.44 5.89 -14.08
C SER A 87 -8.21 5.07 -13.06
N TRP A 88 -9.50 4.82 -13.31
CA TRP A 88 -10.34 4.01 -12.43
C TRP A 88 -11.12 2.94 -13.20
N SER A 89 -11.55 1.92 -12.49
CA SER A 89 -12.42 0.87 -12.99
C SER A 89 -13.48 0.54 -11.94
N ASP A 90 -14.73 0.45 -12.38
CA ASP A 90 -15.91 0.06 -11.58
C ASP A 90 -16.38 -1.37 -11.89
N ASP A 91 -15.63 -2.08 -12.74
CA ASP A 91 -15.92 -3.44 -13.22
C ASP A 91 -14.74 -4.38 -12.96
N LEU A 92 -14.01 -4.13 -11.86
CA LEU A 92 -12.91 -4.96 -11.38
C LEU A 92 -11.79 -5.15 -12.43
N GLY A 93 -11.56 -4.13 -13.24
CA GLY A 93 -10.47 -4.02 -14.20
C GLY A 93 -10.80 -4.48 -15.62
N GLU A 94 -12.07 -4.75 -15.94
CA GLU A 94 -12.47 -5.08 -17.32
C GLU A 94 -12.37 -3.86 -18.23
N THR A 95 -12.78 -2.69 -17.76
CA THR A 95 -12.63 -1.41 -18.44
C THR A 95 -12.04 -0.35 -17.53
N TRP A 96 -11.35 0.63 -18.13
CA TRP A 96 -10.71 1.74 -17.42
C TRP A 96 -11.18 3.07 -17.99
N SER A 97 -11.52 3.99 -17.10
CA SER A 97 -11.84 5.38 -17.40
C SER A 97 -10.76 6.31 -16.87
N SER A 98 -10.64 7.50 -17.47
CA SER A 98 -9.84 8.59 -16.94
C SER A 98 -10.48 9.93 -17.28
N THR A 99 -10.19 10.94 -16.47
CA THR A 99 -10.66 12.30 -16.71
C THR A 99 -9.94 12.89 -17.91
N PRO A 100 -10.66 13.38 -18.94
CA PRO A 100 -10.04 14.05 -20.07
C PRO A 100 -9.09 15.16 -19.60
N GLU A 101 -7.91 15.26 -20.22
CA GLU A 101 -6.85 16.22 -19.86
C GLU A 101 -6.26 16.06 -18.44
N GLY A 102 -6.61 14.98 -17.71
CA GLY A 102 -6.02 14.62 -16.41
C GLY A 102 -6.81 15.13 -15.21
N GLY A 103 -7.04 14.22 -14.24
CA GLY A 103 -7.82 14.49 -13.02
C GLY A 103 -7.05 15.24 -11.93
N ILE A 104 -5.71 15.18 -11.93
CA ILE A 104 -4.85 15.94 -11.01
C ILE A 104 -4.18 17.06 -11.81
N ARG A 105 -4.39 18.31 -11.40
CA ARG A 105 -3.76 19.48 -12.00
C ARG A 105 -3.25 20.44 -10.93
N PHE A 106 -2.02 20.89 -11.13
CA PHE A 106 -1.48 21.98 -10.34
C PHE A 106 -2.13 23.31 -10.78
N PRO A 107 -2.57 24.16 -9.84
CA PRO A 107 -3.06 25.49 -10.17
C PRO A 107 -1.99 26.33 -10.88
N GLU A 108 -2.41 27.23 -11.79
CA GLU A 108 -1.49 28.03 -12.63
C GLU A 108 -0.49 28.86 -11.81
N ASP A 109 -0.89 29.35 -10.63
CA ASP A 109 -0.04 30.16 -9.74
C ASP A 109 1.12 29.38 -9.13
N THR A 110 1.08 28.04 -9.20
CA THR A 110 2.16 27.20 -8.68
C THR A 110 3.32 27.06 -9.67
N GLU A 111 3.13 27.45 -10.94
CA GLU A 111 4.09 27.28 -12.04
C GLU A 111 4.70 25.85 -12.09
N THR A 112 3.91 24.85 -11.68
CA THR A 112 4.32 23.45 -11.51
C THR A 112 3.47 22.54 -12.37
N ALA A 113 3.99 21.38 -12.74
CA ALA A 113 3.26 20.33 -13.40
C ALA A 113 3.37 19.01 -12.62
N LEU A 114 2.35 18.17 -12.77
CA LEU A 114 2.38 16.82 -12.22
C LEU A 114 3.42 15.98 -12.97
N GLU A 115 4.33 15.36 -12.22
CA GLU A 115 5.29 14.41 -12.78
C GLU A 115 4.84 12.97 -12.55
N GLN A 116 4.27 12.67 -11.38
CA GLN A 116 3.89 11.30 -11.04
C GLN A 116 2.89 11.24 -9.88
N VAL A 117 1.98 10.27 -9.91
CA VAL A 117 1.15 9.88 -8.76
C VAL A 117 1.84 8.74 -8.02
N TRP A 118 2.21 8.96 -6.77
CA TRP A 118 2.96 8.02 -5.93
C TRP A 118 2.08 7.21 -4.99
N GLN A 119 0.91 7.74 -4.61
CA GLN A 119 -0.03 7.03 -3.78
C GLN A 119 -1.46 7.46 -4.09
N LEU A 120 -2.38 6.50 -4.00
CA LEU A 120 -3.82 6.69 -3.96
C LEU A 120 -4.34 6.02 -2.70
N THR A 121 -5.16 6.71 -1.91
CA THR A 121 -5.63 6.20 -0.62
C THR A 121 -7.06 6.63 -0.36
N PRO A 122 -7.99 5.68 -0.12
CA PRO A 122 -9.35 6.04 0.25
C PRO A 122 -9.34 6.84 1.56
N GLY A 123 -10.14 7.89 1.64
CA GLY A 123 -10.36 8.65 2.88
C GLY A 123 -11.16 7.86 3.92
N THR A 124 -11.61 8.51 4.98
CA THR A 124 -12.61 7.93 5.89
C THR A 124 -14.02 8.17 5.39
N GLU A 125 -14.24 9.25 4.66
CA GLU A 125 -15.55 9.60 4.11
C GLU A 125 -15.80 8.88 2.76
N PRO A 126 -17.03 8.40 2.50
CA PRO A 126 -17.40 7.83 1.21
C PRO A 126 -17.09 8.78 0.05
N GLY A 127 -16.60 8.25 -1.07
CA GLY A 127 -16.22 9.06 -2.22
C GLY A 127 -14.86 9.75 -2.12
N VAL A 128 -14.32 9.95 -0.92
CA VAL A 128 -13.05 10.66 -0.77
C VAL A 128 -11.86 9.78 -1.15
N VAL A 129 -10.97 10.31 -1.98
CA VAL A 129 -9.70 9.67 -2.34
C VAL A 129 -8.58 10.71 -2.26
N TRP A 130 -7.54 10.38 -1.51
CA TRP A 130 -6.33 11.18 -1.42
C TRP A 130 -5.29 10.71 -2.43
N ALA A 131 -4.58 11.66 -3.04
CA ALA A 131 -3.46 11.39 -3.93
C ALA A 131 -2.19 12.11 -3.46
N GLY A 132 -1.10 11.35 -3.35
CA GLY A 132 0.24 11.86 -3.06
C GLY A 132 1.05 11.88 -4.35
N THR A 133 1.71 13.00 -4.65
CA THR A 133 2.32 13.22 -5.97
C THR A 133 3.81 13.57 -5.90
N GLN A 134 4.42 13.60 -7.08
CA GLN A 134 5.67 14.28 -7.38
C GLN A 134 5.38 15.44 -8.36
N PRO A 135 5.87 16.66 -8.09
CA PRO A 135 6.55 17.10 -6.85
C PRO A 135 5.68 16.90 -5.58
N SER A 136 6.30 16.94 -4.39
CA SER A 136 5.63 16.68 -3.10
C SER A 136 4.41 17.59 -2.90
N ALA A 137 3.24 17.05 -3.20
CA ALA A 137 1.95 17.69 -3.00
C ALA A 137 0.90 16.62 -2.64
N LEU A 138 -0.11 17.07 -1.91
CA LEU A 138 -1.26 16.28 -1.50
C LEU A 138 -2.48 16.83 -2.22
N PHE A 139 -3.28 15.91 -2.75
CA PHE A 139 -4.51 16.22 -3.47
C PHE A 139 -5.67 15.44 -2.85
N ARG A 140 -6.86 16.04 -2.85
CA ARG A 140 -8.12 15.45 -2.40
C ARG A 140 -9.08 15.34 -3.59
N SER A 141 -9.70 14.18 -3.73
CA SER A 141 -10.87 13.98 -4.59
C SER A 141 -12.08 13.74 -3.68
N ASP A 142 -13.22 14.30 -4.03
CA ASP A 142 -14.52 14.05 -3.39
C ASP A 142 -15.49 13.31 -4.35
N ASP A 143 -15.00 12.83 -5.49
CA ASP A 143 -15.77 12.20 -6.57
C ASP A 143 -15.23 10.81 -6.94
N ARG A 144 -14.76 10.05 -5.94
CA ARG A 144 -14.22 8.68 -6.09
C ARG A 144 -12.98 8.61 -6.99
N GLY A 145 -12.16 9.64 -6.96
CA GLY A 145 -10.86 9.70 -7.62
C GLY A 145 -10.90 10.12 -9.09
N GLU A 146 -11.95 10.80 -9.53
CA GLU A 146 -12.09 11.27 -10.91
C GLU A 146 -11.41 12.64 -11.10
N THR A 147 -11.67 13.58 -10.19
CA THR A 147 -11.03 14.90 -10.15
C THR A 147 -10.46 15.20 -8.78
N TYR A 148 -9.42 16.04 -8.75
CA TYR A 148 -8.66 16.31 -7.54
C TYR A 148 -8.36 17.80 -7.38
N GLU A 149 -8.45 18.27 -6.14
CA GLU A 149 -8.05 19.60 -5.70
C GLU A 149 -6.80 19.53 -4.82
N ILE A 150 -5.90 20.50 -4.98
CA ILE A 150 -4.66 20.55 -4.20
C ILE A 150 -4.94 21.01 -2.77
N VAL A 151 -4.29 20.36 -1.79
CA VAL A 151 -4.30 20.81 -0.39
C VAL A 151 -3.32 21.97 -0.22
N ARG A 152 -3.81 23.20 -0.41
CA ARG A 152 -2.98 24.41 -0.38
C ARG A 152 -2.22 24.59 0.92
N ALA A 153 -2.80 24.25 2.07
CA ALA A 153 -2.13 24.41 3.36
C ALA A 153 -0.80 23.63 3.45
N LEU A 154 -0.69 22.47 2.82
CA LEU A 154 0.57 21.72 2.76
C LEU A 154 1.50 22.21 1.65
N TRP A 155 0.93 22.60 0.50
CA TRP A 155 1.69 23.15 -0.62
C TRP A 155 2.34 24.50 -0.31
N ASP A 156 1.66 25.36 0.42
CA ASP A 156 2.13 26.68 0.83
C ASP A 156 2.87 26.64 2.18
N HIS A 157 3.13 25.44 2.72
CA HIS A 157 3.80 25.27 4.01
C HIS A 157 5.21 25.91 3.99
N PRO A 158 5.62 26.65 5.03
CA PRO A 158 6.91 27.36 5.05
C PRO A 158 8.15 26.49 4.83
N HIS A 159 8.10 25.22 5.24
CA HIS A 159 9.21 24.27 5.03
C HIS A 159 9.31 23.74 3.58
N ARG A 160 8.25 23.84 2.76
CA ARG A 160 8.23 23.21 1.42
C ARG A 160 9.41 23.61 0.54
N PRO A 161 9.80 24.90 0.45
CA PRO A 161 10.95 25.31 -0.36
C PRO A 161 12.27 24.63 0.02
N GLU A 162 12.36 24.08 1.24
CA GLU A 162 13.54 23.39 1.77
C GLU A 162 13.42 21.85 1.71
N TRP A 163 12.26 21.31 1.33
CA TRP A 163 12.12 19.87 1.08
C TRP A 163 12.93 19.49 -0.15
N GLY A 164 13.75 18.45 -0.02
CA GLY A 164 14.62 17.97 -1.09
C GLY A 164 14.04 16.77 -1.83
N ALA A 165 14.65 16.42 -2.96
CA ALA A 165 14.41 15.16 -3.62
C ALA A 165 15.29 14.06 -3.03
N GLY A 166 14.70 12.91 -2.70
CA GLY A 166 15.48 11.68 -2.57
C GLY A 166 15.83 11.10 -3.94
N TYR A 167 16.61 10.01 -3.99
CA TYR A 167 16.93 9.31 -5.24
C TYR A 167 15.69 8.82 -6.02
N GLY A 168 14.54 8.67 -5.35
CA GLY A 168 13.28 8.28 -5.95
C GLY A 168 12.41 9.43 -6.45
N GLY A 169 12.88 10.68 -6.37
CA GLY A 169 12.07 11.88 -6.61
C GLY A 169 11.52 12.49 -5.32
N GLN A 170 11.13 13.77 -5.39
CA GLN A 170 10.50 14.51 -4.29
C GLN A 170 9.00 14.19 -4.28
N ALA A 171 8.57 13.27 -3.40
CA ALA A 171 7.21 12.76 -3.44
C ALA A 171 6.56 12.62 -2.07
N ILE A 172 5.27 12.95 -1.99
CA ILE A 172 4.38 12.44 -0.94
C ILE A 172 3.95 11.03 -1.36
N HIS A 173 4.43 10.03 -0.64
CA HIS A 173 4.23 8.61 -0.97
C HIS A 173 3.60 7.82 0.19
N THR A 174 3.26 8.49 1.28
CA THR A 174 2.47 7.91 2.36
C THR A 174 1.45 8.93 2.85
N ILE A 175 0.22 8.47 2.98
CA ILE A 175 -0.99 9.15 3.38
C ILE A 175 -1.72 8.13 4.25
N VAL A 176 -1.98 8.51 5.49
CA VAL A 176 -2.60 7.68 6.52
C VAL A 176 -3.68 8.52 7.19
N PRO A 177 -4.92 8.52 6.66
CA PRO A 177 -6.06 9.12 7.35
C PRO A 177 -6.31 8.38 8.67
N ASP A 178 -6.70 9.10 9.73
CA ASP A 178 -7.10 8.48 10.98
C ASP A 178 -8.51 7.88 10.81
N PRO A 179 -8.71 6.57 11.02
CA PRO A 179 -9.99 5.91 10.81
C PRO A 179 -11.07 6.27 11.86
N LYS A 180 -10.68 6.91 12.96
CA LYS A 180 -11.58 7.32 14.05
C LYS A 180 -11.78 8.83 14.10
N ASP A 181 -10.97 9.61 13.38
CA ASP A 181 -11.04 11.06 13.31
C ASP A 181 -10.84 11.57 11.86
N PRO A 182 -11.89 12.00 11.15
CA PRO A 182 -11.77 12.49 9.78
C PRO A 182 -10.94 13.78 9.65
N ASP A 183 -10.71 14.50 10.74
CA ASP A 183 -9.90 15.72 10.74
C ASP A 183 -8.40 15.41 10.89
N ALA A 184 -8.03 14.19 11.30
CA ALA A 184 -6.66 13.80 11.53
C ALA A 184 -6.08 12.97 10.38
N MET A 185 -4.87 13.31 9.96
CA MET A 185 -4.15 12.57 8.92
C MET A 185 -2.65 12.78 9.04
N LEU A 186 -1.89 11.72 8.74
CA LEU A 186 -0.43 11.75 8.63
C LEU A 186 -0.02 11.54 7.17
N VAL A 187 0.96 12.33 6.71
CA VAL A 187 1.63 12.14 5.43
C VAL A 187 3.13 11.99 5.61
N ALA A 188 3.79 11.24 4.73
CA ALA A 188 5.25 11.12 4.70
C ALA A 188 5.80 11.27 3.30
N MET A 189 7.01 11.84 3.23
CA MET A 189 7.70 12.17 2.00
C MET A 189 9.21 11.93 2.06
N SER A 190 9.79 11.69 0.88
CA SER A 190 11.22 11.48 0.65
C SER A 190 11.78 12.59 -0.27
N THR A 191 12.46 13.63 0.22
CA THR A 191 12.74 13.99 1.61
C THR A 191 11.83 15.13 2.07
N GLY A 192 11.76 15.33 3.38
CA GLY A 192 10.90 16.31 4.04
C GLY A 192 10.41 15.79 5.38
N GLY A 193 10.23 14.46 5.48
CA GLY A 193 9.85 13.76 6.69
C GLY A 193 8.35 13.47 6.76
N VAL A 194 7.85 13.43 7.99
CA VAL A 194 6.45 13.21 8.34
C VAL A 194 5.80 14.54 8.70
N TYR A 195 4.60 14.76 8.20
CA TYR A 195 3.73 15.87 8.59
C TYR A 195 2.35 15.34 8.98
N ARG A 196 1.69 16.03 9.89
CA ARG A 196 0.34 15.68 10.33
C ARG A 196 -0.58 16.89 10.34
N THR A 197 -1.86 16.63 10.16
CA THR A 197 -2.96 17.56 10.39
C THR A 197 -3.89 16.98 11.46
N ALA A 198 -4.57 17.85 12.19
CA ALA A 198 -5.65 17.53 13.13
C ALA A 198 -6.87 18.46 12.90
N ASP A 199 -6.94 19.06 11.70
CA ASP A 199 -7.93 20.07 11.30
C ASP A 199 -8.34 19.91 9.83
N ALA A 200 -8.51 18.65 9.39
CA ALA A 200 -8.93 18.25 8.05
C ALA A 200 -8.02 18.79 6.93
N GLY A 201 -6.73 18.98 7.22
CA GLY A 201 -5.74 19.48 6.29
C GLY A 201 -5.67 21.01 6.18
N ALA A 202 -6.34 21.76 7.06
CA ALA A 202 -6.28 23.23 7.10
C ALA A 202 -4.91 23.75 7.58
N SER A 203 -4.20 22.99 8.41
CA SER A 203 -2.82 23.23 8.81
C SER A 203 -2.03 21.93 8.98
N TRP A 204 -0.70 22.05 8.93
CA TRP A 204 0.21 20.91 8.96
C TRP A 204 1.39 21.19 9.89
N ALA A 205 1.75 20.20 10.71
CA ALA A 205 2.88 20.27 11.63
C ALA A 205 3.89 19.15 11.34
N PRO A 206 5.21 19.42 11.43
CA PRO A 206 6.23 18.38 11.32
C PRO A 206 6.11 17.38 12.48
N SER A 207 6.36 16.10 12.19
CA SER A 207 6.14 14.98 13.11
C SER A 207 7.36 14.04 13.14
N ASN A 208 8.56 14.60 13.29
CA ASN A 208 9.83 13.88 13.05
C ASN A 208 10.70 13.66 14.28
N LYS A 209 10.25 14.05 15.48
CA LYS A 209 11.07 13.99 16.70
C LYS A 209 11.46 12.54 17.01
N GLY A 210 12.75 12.25 16.94
CA GLY A 210 13.30 10.91 17.13
C GLY A 210 13.49 10.09 15.85
N ILE A 211 13.20 10.64 14.67
CA ILE A 211 13.60 10.07 13.38
C ILE A 211 14.91 10.72 12.92
N LYS A 212 15.93 9.89 12.67
CA LYS A 212 17.26 10.35 12.30
C LYS A 212 17.35 10.75 10.83
N ALA A 213 18.00 11.87 10.54
CA ALA A 213 18.40 12.28 9.20
C ALA A 213 19.94 12.32 9.09
N TYR A 214 20.53 11.14 8.88
CA TYR A 214 22.00 10.93 8.97
C TYR A 214 22.85 11.79 8.02
N PHE A 215 22.25 12.29 6.94
CA PHE A 215 22.90 13.10 5.91
C PHE A 215 22.96 14.59 6.25
N PHE A 216 22.34 15.04 7.35
CA PHE A 216 22.47 16.42 7.83
C PHE A 216 23.56 16.57 8.89
N PRO A 217 24.14 17.78 9.05
CA PRO A 217 25.07 18.07 10.14
C PRO A 217 24.48 17.85 11.54
N ASP A 218 23.24 18.31 11.75
CA ASP A 218 22.41 17.89 12.89
C ASP A 218 21.60 16.67 12.45
N PRO A 219 21.82 15.48 13.03
CA PRO A 219 21.10 14.27 12.64
C PRO A 219 19.65 14.21 13.16
N TRP A 220 19.21 15.18 13.97
CA TRP A 220 17.85 15.24 14.53
C TRP A 220 17.12 16.57 14.18
N PRO A 221 17.06 16.95 12.90
CA PRO A 221 16.39 18.18 12.51
C PRO A 221 14.87 18.05 12.68
N GLU A 222 14.18 19.20 12.75
CA GLU A 222 12.71 19.25 12.80
C GLU A 222 12.05 18.62 11.56
N PHE A 223 12.70 18.73 10.41
CA PHE A 223 12.23 18.19 9.13
C PHE A 223 13.40 17.81 8.21
N GLY A 224 13.08 17.17 7.08
CA GLY A 224 14.05 16.80 6.05
C GLY A 224 14.46 15.33 6.07
N GLN A 225 13.89 14.52 6.96
CA GLN A 225 14.06 13.06 6.99
C GLN A 225 13.68 12.43 5.64
N CYS A 226 14.28 11.28 5.33
CA CYS A 226 14.00 10.49 4.12
C CYS A 226 13.14 9.27 4.50
N VAL A 227 11.91 9.52 4.92
CA VAL A 227 10.97 8.46 5.33
C VAL A 227 10.55 7.69 4.10
N HIS A 228 10.65 6.36 4.10
CA HIS A 228 10.30 5.52 2.95
C HIS A 228 8.86 5.02 3.00
N LYS A 229 8.34 4.69 4.18
CA LYS A 229 6.94 4.28 4.33
C LYS A 229 6.50 4.44 5.79
N VAL A 230 5.28 4.90 6.01
CA VAL A 230 4.59 4.78 7.31
C VAL A 230 3.40 3.84 7.17
N ALA A 231 3.14 3.05 8.20
CA ALA A 231 1.98 2.18 8.32
C ALA A 231 1.35 2.33 9.71
N ALA A 232 0.03 2.15 9.77
CA ALA A 232 -0.76 2.23 11.00
C ALA A 232 -1.82 1.13 11.01
N HIS A 233 -2.31 0.79 12.20
CA HIS A 233 -3.42 -0.14 12.37
C HIS A 233 -4.70 0.63 12.67
N PRO A 234 -5.85 0.28 12.07
CA PRO A 234 -7.08 1.04 12.32
C PRO A 234 -7.60 0.95 13.76
N ASP A 235 -7.42 -0.21 14.41
CA ASP A 235 -7.83 -0.37 15.81
C ASP A 235 -6.97 0.41 16.81
N LYS A 236 -5.74 0.79 16.43
CA LYS A 236 -4.77 1.50 17.28
C LYS A 236 -4.16 2.71 16.54
N PRO A 237 -4.97 3.73 16.22
CA PRO A 237 -4.59 4.80 15.29
C PRO A 237 -3.49 5.73 15.82
N GLU A 238 -3.23 5.74 17.13
CA GLU A 238 -2.12 6.48 17.73
C GLU A 238 -0.76 5.81 17.48
N ARG A 239 -0.75 4.54 17.05
CA ARG A 239 0.46 3.77 16.79
C ARG A 239 0.83 3.80 15.31
N PHE A 240 2.02 4.33 15.04
CA PHE A 240 2.62 4.34 13.71
C PHE A 240 3.93 3.57 13.69
N TYR A 241 4.22 2.97 12.54
CA TYR A 241 5.51 2.38 12.25
C TYR A 241 6.08 3.00 10.98
N ALA A 242 7.37 3.32 10.98
CA ALA A 242 8.03 3.97 9.86
C ALA A 242 9.31 3.24 9.46
N GLN A 243 9.44 2.90 8.17
CA GLN A 243 10.73 2.63 7.56
C GLN A 243 11.31 3.96 7.08
N ASN A 244 12.50 4.32 7.54
CA ASN A 244 13.27 5.48 7.09
C ASN A 244 14.46 5.02 6.23
N HIS A 245 15.17 5.96 5.60
CA HIS A 245 16.41 5.62 4.89
C HIS A 245 17.44 4.98 5.82
N HIS A 246 17.58 5.44 7.06
CA HIS A 246 18.25 4.67 8.12
C HIS A 246 17.37 4.61 9.37
N GLY A 247 16.98 3.39 9.73
CA GLY A 247 16.18 3.10 10.91
C GLY A 247 14.77 2.63 10.57
N VAL A 248 14.27 1.78 11.46
CA VAL A 248 12.87 1.38 11.56
C VAL A 248 12.36 1.96 12.87
N TYR A 249 11.26 2.68 12.85
CA TYR A 249 10.78 3.45 13.99
C TYR A 249 9.33 3.09 14.35
N ARG A 250 8.99 3.30 15.62
CA ARG A 250 7.62 3.25 16.13
C ARG A 250 7.28 4.55 16.85
N SER A 251 6.06 5.03 16.69
CA SER A 251 5.42 6.02 17.55
C SER A 251 4.22 5.36 18.24
N ASP A 252 4.01 5.71 19.50
CA ASP A 252 2.86 5.27 20.32
C ASP A 252 1.97 6.46 20.74
N ASP A 253 2.25 7.66 20.23
CA ASP A 253 1.71 8.95 20.66
C ASP A 253 1.24 9.82 19.49
N GLY A 254 0.70 9.20 18.44
CA GLY A 254 0.12 9.94 17.32
C GLY A 254 1.17 10.61 16.41
N GLY A 255 2.39 10.08 16.38
CA GLY A 255 3.52 10.62 15.61
C GLY A 255 4.31 11.73 16.31
N ASP A 256 3.96 12.08 17.56
CA ASP A 256 4.64 13.12 18.33
C ASP A 256 6.11 12.78 18.60
N THR A 257 6.38 11.52 18.95
CA THR A 257 7.73 11.01 19.14
C THR A 257 7.92 9.63 18.53
N TRP A 258 9.13 9.39 18.04
CA TRP A 258 9.52 8.14 17.39
C TRP A 258 10.70 7.51 18.11
N THR A 259 10.64 6.20 18.29
CA THR A 259 11.72 5.38 18.87
C THR A 259 12.18 4.36 17.85
N SER A 260 13.49 4.17 17.73
CA SER A 260 14.05 3.11 16.87
C SER A 260 13.65 1.74 17.40
N ILE A 261 13.16 0.89 16.52
CA ILE A 261 12.84 -0.52 16.72
C ILE A 261 13.64 -1.42 15.76
N ALA A 262 14.78 -0.92 15.25
CA ALA A 262 15.60 -1.65 14.29
C ALA A 262 16.52 -2.72 14.93
N ASP A 263 16.62 -2.74 16.26
CA ASP A 263 17.49 -3.67 16.98
C ASP A 263 17.09 -5.13 16.69
N GLY A 264 18.06 -5.95 16.29
CA GLY A 264 17.84 -7.35 15.90
C GLY A 264 17.58 -7.57 14.41
N LEU A 265 17.35 -6.52 13.62
CA LEU A 265 17.32 -6.64 12.16
C LEU A 265 18.74 -6.77 11.57
N PRO A 266 18.90 -7.46 10.42
CA PRO A 266 20.19 -7.58 9.74
C PRO A 266 20.63 -6.28 9.05
N SER A 267 19.70 -5.35 8.84
CA SER A 267 19.92 -4.01 8.31
C SER A 267 18.80 -3.08 8.79
N ASP A 268 19.12 -1.80 9.01
CA ASP A 268 18.15 -0.76 9.37
C ASP A 268 17.59 0.00 8.15
N PHE A 269 18.06 -0.35 6.95
CA PHE A 269 17.59 0.19 5.67
C PHE A 269 16.61 -0.79 5.00
N GLY A 270 15.59 -0.25 4.35
CA GLY A 270 14.58 -0.96 3.58
C GLY A 270 13.62 0.06 2.97
N PHE A 271 12.61 -0.37 2.21
CA PHE A 271 11.58 0.54 1.70
C PHE A 271 10.19 0.32 2.32
N PRO A 272 9.64 -0.91 2.32
CA PRO A 272 8.30 -1.13 2.84
C PRO A 272 8.32 -1.38 4.35
N ILE A 273 7.22 -0.98 4.99
CA ILE A 273 6.76 -1.51 6.27
C ILE A 273 5.26 -1.80 6.16
N VAL A 274 4.83 -2.93 6.73
CA VAL A 274 3.44 -3.42 6.68
C VAL A 274 3.00 -3.79 8.08
N VAL A 275 1.80 -3.39 8.47
CA VAL A 275 1.16 -3.78 9.72
C VAL A 275 0.14 -4.88 9.43
N HIS A 276 0.05 -5.88 10.31
CA HIS A 276 -0.95 -6.94 10.19
C HIS A 276 -2.36 -6.36 10.26
N PRO A 277 -3.31 -6.77 9.41
CA PRO A 277 -4.63 -6.12 9.28
C PRO A 277 -5.55 -6.29 10.50
N SER A 278 -5.25 -7.21 11.42
CA SER A 278 -6.03 -7.43 12.65
C SER A 278 -5.19 -7.51 13.92
N ASN A 279 -3.90 -7.15 13.87
CA ASN A 279 -3.04 -7.10 15.04
C ASN A 279 -2.09 -5.89 14.95
N PRO A 280 -2.29 -4.83 15.77
CA PRO A 280 -1.46 -3.63 15.72
C PRO A 280 0.00 -3.85 16.14
N ASP A 281 0.33 -5.00 16.73
CA ASP A 281 1.66 -5.29 17.27
C ASP A 281 2.47 -6.18 16.33
N THR A 282 1.83 -6.74 15.30
CA THR A 282 2.52 -7.52 14.27
C THR A 282 2.88 -6.64 13.08
N VAL A 283 4.18 -6.57 12.77
CA VAL A 283 4.72 -5.77 11.66
C VAL A 283 5.72 -6.54 10.82
N TYR A 284 5.82 -6.17 9.55
CA TYR A 284 6.69 -6.80 8.56
C TYR A 284 7.55 -5.76 7.84
N VAL A 285 8.81 -6.11 7.61
CA VAL A 285 9.75 -5.32 6.81
C VAL A 285 10.50 -6.21 5.81
N PHE A 286 11.11 -5.58 4.80
CA PHE A 286 12.02 -6.24 3.86
C PHE A 286 13.36 -5.49 3.86
N PRO A 287 14.34 -5.92 4.68
CA PRO A 287 15.62 -5.23 4.81
C PRO A 287 16.46 -5.30 3.54
N LEU A 288 17.17 -4.22 3.24
CA LEU A 288 18.19 -4.13 2.19
C LEU A 288 19.46 -3.50 2.77
N VAL A 289 20.60 -3.71 2.14
CA VAL A 289 21.84 -2.98 2.45
C VAL A 289 21.72 -1.57 1.87
N ALA A 290 22.07 -0.56 2.66
CA ALA A 290 21.83 0.84 2.33
C ALA A 290 22.63 1.37 1.14
N ASP A 291 22.24 2.57 0.71
CA ASP A 291 22.96 3.44 -0.23
C ASP A 291 23.25 2.82 -1.60
N SER A 292 24.51 2.47 -1.88
CA SER A 292 24.94 2.02 -3.21
C SER A 292 24.66 0.55 -3.48
N ASP A 293 24.43 -0.25 -2.43
CA ASP A 293 24.21 -1.69 -2.56
C ASP A 293 22.76 -1.98 -2.97
N ARG A 294 21.80 -1.64 -2.10
CA ARG A 294 20.34 -1.81 -2.31
C ARG A 294 19.91 -3.25 -2.61
N MET A 295 20.72 -4.22 -2.24
CA MET A 295 20.39 -5.65 -2.30
C MET A 295 20.00 -6.16 -0.91
N PRO A 296 19.21 -7.25 -0.81
CA PRO A 296 18.97 -7.88 0.48
C PRO A 296 20.28 -8.35 1.13
N PRO A 297 20.39 -8.29 2.46
CA PRO A 297 21.52 -8.87 3.19
C PRO A 297 21.79 -10.33 2.74
N ASP A 298 23.07 -10.66 2.57
CA ASP A 298 23.54 -11.97 2.11
C ASP A 298 22.98 -12.44 0.75
N ALA A 299 22.40 -11.54 -0.04
CA ALA A 299 21.68 -11.85 -1.28
C ALA A 299 20.55 -12.87 -1.07
N LYS A 300 19.76 -12.70 0.00
CA LYS A 300 18.65 -13.59 0.35
C LYS A 300 17.33 -12.82 0.44
N ALA A 301 16.31 -13.24 -0.30
CA ALA A 301 14.97 -12.68 -0.13
C ALA A 301 14.43 -13.10 1.24
N ARG A 302 14.23 -12.14 2.14
CA ARG A 302 13.75 -12.34 3.51
C ARG A 302 12.76 -11.28 3.92
N VAL A 303 11.59 -11.71 4.36
CA VAL A 303 10.68 -10.86 5.13
C VAL A 303 11.03 -11.02 6.61
N TRP A 304 11.06 -9.93 7.35
CA TRP A 304 11.26 -9.95 8.80
C TRP A 304 9.98 -9.54 9.48
N ARG A 305 9.59 -10.30 10.51
CA ARG A 305 8.36 -10.10 11.28
C ARG A 305 8.70 -9.81 12.73
N SER A 306 8.01 -8.85 13.31
CA SER A 306 7.88 -8.70 14.76
C SER A 306 6.44 -9.00 15.15
N ASP A 307 6.25 -9.59 16.32
CA ASP A 307 4.94 -9.89 16.93
C ASP A 307 4.72 -9.10 18.24
N ASP A 308 5.64 -8.20 18.57
CA ASP A 308 5.73 -7.44 19.82
C ASP A 308 6.06 -5.96 19.56
N ALA A 309 5.47 -5.40 18.50
CA ALA A 309 5.59 -4.00 18.11
C ALA A 309 7.04 -3.53 17.88
N GLY A 310 7.89 -4.42 17.35
CA GLY A 310 9.28 -4.15 16.99
C GLY A 310 10.30 -4.37 18.11
N GLU A 311 9.92 -4.99 19.23
CA GLU A 311 10.88 -5.31 20.30
C GLU A 311 11.79 -6.48 19.91
N THR A 312 11.26 -7.49 19.23
CA THR A 312 12.01 -8.60 18.68
C THR A 312 11.61 -8.90 17.24
N TRP A 313 12.57 -9.41 16.47
CA TRP A 313 12.40 -9.72 15.06
C TRP A 313 12.81 -11.15 14.74
N ARG A 314 12.09 -11.77 13.80
CA ARG A 314 12.40 -13.09 13.26
C ARG A 314 12.27 -13.11 11.75
N GLU A 315 13.11 -13.92 11.14
CA GLU A 315 13.15 -14.13 9.70
C GLU A 315 12.00 -15.03 9.22
N LEU A 316 11.45 -14.70 8.06
CA LEU A 316 10.48 -15.48 7.28
C LEU A 316 11.05 -15.72 5.88
N SER A 317 11.21 -16.99 5.50
CA SER A 317 11.99 -17.34 4.30
C SER A 317 11.45 -18.52 3.49
N ASP A 318 10.55 -19.34 4.02
CA ASP A 318 10.17 -20.59 3.37
C ASP A 318 9.46 -20.33 2.04
N GLY A 319 10.02 -20.83 0.93
CA GLY A 319 9.55 -20.56 -0.43
C GLY A 319 10.11 -19.30 -1.11
N LEU A 320 10.91 -18.48 -0.42
CA LEU A 320 11.60 -17.33 -1.02
C LEU A 320 12.97 -17.74 -1.61
N PRO A 321 13.42 -17.08 -2.70
CA PRO A 321 14.62 -17.49 -3.43
C PRO A 321 15.93 -17.10 -2.74
N GLU A 322 16.93 -17.94 -2.99
CA GLU A 322 18.36 -17.69 -2.71
C GLU A 322 19.19 -18.25 -3.87
N PRO A 323 20.01 -17.44 -4.58
CA PRO A 323 20.26 -16.03 -4.34
C PRO A 323 19.13 -15.10 -4.82
N PHE A 324 19.10 -13.87 -4.28
CA PHE A 324 18.17 -12.80 -4.64
C PHE A 324 18.84 -11.42 -4.54
N TYR A 325 18.69 -10.59 -5.58
CA TYR A 325 19.39 -9.31 -5.70
C TYR A 325 18.46 -8.11 -5.93
N ALA A 326 17.16 -8.35 -6.04
CA ALA A 326 16.20 -7.30 -6.33
C ALA A 326 15.75 -6.59 -5.05
N ALA A 327 15.52 -5.28 -5.17
CA ALA A 327 14.85 -4.52 -4.13
C ALA A 327 13.33 -4.77 -4.16
N VAL A 328 12.68 -4.63 -3.00
CA VAL A 328 11.22 -4.49 -2.88
C VAL A 328 10.93 -3.03 -2.55
N MET A 329 10.13 -2.37 -3.37
CA MET A 329 9.86 -0.93 -3.26
C MET A 329 8.77 -0.62 -2.21
N ARG A 330 8.66 0.66 -1.82
CA ARG A 330 7.82 1.18 -0.72
C ARG A 330 6.39 0.62 -0.72
N ASP A 331 5.77 0.56 -1.89
CA ASP A 331 4.39 0.12 -2.08
C ASP A 331 4.27 -1.25 -2.74
N ALA A 332 5.38 -1.95 -2.93
CA ALA A 332 5.45 -3.29 -3.49
C ALA A 332 5.46 -4.39 -2.41
N PHE A 333 5.03 -4.07 -1.17
CA PHE A 333 4.76 -5.05 -0.13
C PHE A 333 3.48 -4.68 0.64
N ARG A 334 2.51 -5.58 0.69
CA ARG A 334 1.20 -5.37 1.35
C ARG A 334 0.63 -6.63 1.98
N ALA A 335 -0.26 -6.41 2.94
CA ALA A 335 -1.21 -7.42 3.44
C ALA A 335 -2.60 -7.23 2.78
N ASP A 336 -3.37 -8.30 2.64
CA ASP A 336 -4.82 -8.23 2.33
C ASP A 336 -5.66 -8.04 3.61
N ASP A 337 -6.98 -7.98 3.43
CA ASP A 337 -7.99 -7.90 4.49
C ASP A 337 -8.54 -9.28 4.89
N GLY A 338 -7.81 -10.38 4.64
CA GLY A 338 -8.25 -11.75 4.91
C GLY A 338 -8.87 -11.99 6.31
N PRO A 339 -8.32 -11.44 7.40
CA PRO A 339 -8.90 -11.60 8.74
C PRO A 339 -10.31 -11.03 8.89
N ALA A 340 -10.70 -10.01 8.12
CA ALA A 340 -12.07 -9.51 8.10
C ALA A 340 -13.06 -10.55 7.55
N HIS A 341 -12.55 -11.54 6.80
CA HIS A 341 -13.31 -12.62 6.17
C HIS A 341 -13.03 -14.00 6.80
N GLY A 342 -12.41 -14.03 7.98
CA GLY A 342 -12.11 -15.28 8.71
C GLY A 342 -10.94 -16.09 8.14
N LEU A 343 -10.09 -15.47 7.31
CA LEU A 343 -8.87 -16.05 6.76
C LEU A 343 -7.62 -15.51 7.48
N PRO A 344 -6.49 -16.22 7.50
CA PRO A 344 -5.21 -15.61 7.90
C PRO A 344 -4.88 -14.42 7.00
N ALA A 345 -4.08 -13.46 7.48
CA ALA A 345 -3.62 -12.37 6.61
C ALA A 345 -2.75 -12.91 5.47
N GLY A 346 -3.12 -12.53 4.24
CA GLY A 346 -2.31 -12.77 3.06
C GLY A 346 -1.25 -11.69 2.94
N LEU A 347 -0.05 -12.06 2.50
CA LEU A 347 1.05 -11.12 2.27
C LEU A 347 1.53 -11.22 0.83
N TYR A 348 1.88 -10.09 0.22
CA TYR A 348 2.24 -10.00 -1.19
C TYR A 348 3.47 -9.13 -1.37
N LEU A 349 4.55 -9.67 -1.91
CA LEU A 349 5.72 -8.89 -2.29
C LEU A 349 5.93 -8.89 -3.81
N GLY A 350 6.26 -7.74 -4.36
CA GLY A 350 6.68 -7.54 -5.73
C GLY A 350 8.08 -6.95 -5.77
N ALA A 351 8.94 -7.51 -6.61
CA ALA A 351 10.34 -7.13 -6.68
C ALA A 351 10.71 -6.50 -8.02
N ARG A 352 11.80 -5.74 -8.00
CA ARG A 352 12.28 -5.00 -9.17
C ARG A 352 12.78 -5.86 -10.34
N ASP A 353 13.01 -7.15 -10.11
CA ASP A 353 13.34 -8.12 -11.16
C ASP A 353 12.10 -8.71 -11.86
N GLY A 354 10.89 -8.27 -11.49
CA GLY A 354 9.65 -8.73 -12.10
C GLY A 354 9.04 -9.97 -11.44
N THR A 355 9.57 -10.40 -10.30
CA THR A 355 8.97 -11.50 -9.51
C THR A 355 7.93 -10.98 -8.52
N VAL A 356 6.89 -11.78 -8.31
CA VAL A 356 5.84 -11.52 -7.31
C VAL A 356 5.60 -12.80 -6.52
N TYR A 357 5.54 -12.68 -5.20
CA TYR A 357 5.26 -13.79 -4.28
C TYR A 357 4.07 -13.47 -3.40
N ALA A 358 3.32 -14.50 -3.04
CA ALA A 358 2.21 -14.43 -2.10
C ALA A 358 2.41 -15.45 -0.97
N SER A 359 1.93 -15.10 0.21
CA SER A 359 1.76 -15.99 1.34
C SER A 359 0.29 -15.94 1.76
N ALA A 360 -0.27 -17.11 2.09
CA ALA A 360 -1.65 -17.26 2.56
C ALA A 360 -1.73 -17.50 4.08
N ASP A 361 -0.60 -17.42 4.78
CA ASP A 361 -0.38 -17.87 6.15
C ASP A 361 0.55 -16.90 6.91
N GLU A 362 0.31 -15.60 6.77
CA GLU A 362 1.02 -14.53 7.49
C GLU A 362 2.55 -14.55 7.32
N GLY A 363 3.00 -14.96 6.13
CA GLY A 363 4.39 -15.02 5.73
C GLY A 363 5.13 -16.29 6.14
N ALA A 364 4.44 -17.29 6.71
CA ALA A 364 5.08 -18.54 7.09
C ALA A 364 5.59 -19.32 5.87
N THR A 365 4.81 -19.39 4.79
CA THR A 365 5.22 -19.98 3.51
C THR A 365 4.88 -19.06 2.33
N TRP A 366 5.74 -19.05 1.32
CA TRP A 366 5.62 -18.22 0.13
C TRP A 366 5.51 -19.06 -1.14
N SER A 367 4.66 -18.62 -2.07
CA SER A 367 4.54 -19.17 -3.42
C SER A 367 4.70 -18.06 -4.45
N GLN A 368 5.40 -18.36 -5.55
CA GLN A 368 5.56 -17.41 -6.64
C GLN A 368 4.22 -17.25 -7.40
N VAL A 369 3.73 -16.02 -7.50
CA VAL A 369 2.54 -15.63 -8.27
C VAL A 369 2.91 -15.41 -9.73
N ALA A 370 4.01 -14.69 -9.97
CA ALA A 370 4.46 -14.30 -11.30
C ALA A 370 5.98 -14.15 -11.34
N SER A 371 6.55 -14.29 -12.53
CA SER A 371 7.94 -13.91 -12.82
C SER A 371 8.07 -13.35 -14.23
N HIS A 372 9.20 -12.72 -14.53
CA HIS A 372 9.48 -12.07 -15.80
C HIS A 372 8.50 -10.92 -16.15
N LEU A 373 7.88 -10.31 -15.14
CA LEU A 373 7.19 -9.04 -15.32
C LEU A 373 8.23 -7.91 -15.48
N PRO A 374 7.81 -6.72 -15.93
CA PRO A 374 8.61 -5.52 -15.73
C PRO A 374 8.80 -5.24 -14.23
N ASP A 375 9.77 -4.37 -13.92
CA ASP A 375 10.07 -3.83 -12.59
C ASP A 375 8.79 -3.49 -11.79
N VAL A 376 8.52 -4.24 -10.73
CA VAL A 376 7.29 -4.12 -9.93
C VAL A 376 7.43 -2.95 -8.95
N MET A 377 6.52 -1.99 -9.08
CA MET A 377 6.55 -0.74 -8.31
C MET A 377 5.53 -0.71 -7.18
N SER A 378 4.39 -1.38 -7.36
CA SER A 378 3.33 -1.44 -6.36
C SER A 378 2.56 -2.75 -6.40
N VAL A 379 2.05 -3.16 -5.24
CA VAL A 379 1.08 -4.25 -5.11
C VAL A 379 -0.07 -3.83 -4.19
N ARG A 380 -1.29 -4.29 -4.49
CA ARG A 380 -2.48 -4.13 -3.64
C ARG A 380 -3.32 -5.37 -3.68
N ALA A 381 -3.80 -5.83 -2.53
CA ALA A 381 -4.65 -7.01 -2.46
C ALA A 381 -5.87 -6.76 -1.58
N ALA A 382 -6.97 -7.41 -1.93
CA ALA A 382 -8.20 -7.44 -1.16
C ALA A 382 -8.93 -8.75 -1.44
N VAL A 383 -9.65 -9.25 -0.44
CA VAL A 383 -10.57 -10.37 -0.55
C VAL A 383 -11.94 -9.81 -0.89
N LEU A 384 -12.50 -10.28 -2.01
CA LEU A 384 -13.75 -9.83 -2.59
C LEU A 384 -14.76 -10.99 -2.62
N PRO A 385 -16.08 -10.71 -2.48
CA PRO A 385 -17.13 -11.72 -2.51
C PRO A 385 -17.46 -12.27 -3.90
#